data_AF-A0A2D9WG00-F1
#
_entry.id   AF-A0A2D9WG00-F1
#
_cell.length_a   1.000
_cell.length_b   1.000
_cell.length_c   1.000
_cell.angle_alpha   90.00
_cell.angle_beta   90.00
_cell.angle_gamma   90.00
#
_symmetry.space_group_name_H-M   'P 1'
#
loop_
_entity.id
_entity.type
_entity.pdbx_description
1 polymer ?
#
loop_
_entity_poly.entity_id
_entity_poly.type
_entity_poly.pdbx_seq_one_letter_code
_entity_poly.pdbx_strand_id
1 'polypeptide(L)' 'MATDSNIVNVIAERYALAVYELADEGRILDNIAQDLTKLQSLLDESEDLKILISSPLIDTDKKKLAIEKIM' A
#
# COMPACT_ATOMS: atom_id res chain seq x y z
N MET A 1 -6.18 22.27 -9.08
CA MET A 1 -5.64 20.90 -9.06
C MET A 1 -4.64 20.72 -7.89
N ALA A 2 -4.99 21.11 -6.67
CA ALA A 2 -4.08 21.03 -5.49
C ALA A 2 -4.77 20.44 -4.24
N THR A 3 -6.04 20.07 -4.34
CA THR A 3 -6.86 19.59 -3.20
C THR A 3 -6.85 18.07 -3.07
N ASP A 4 -6.80 17.33 -4.20
CA ASP A 4 -6.90 15.86 -4.19
C ASP A 4 -5.68 15.19 -3.55
N SER A 5 -4.47 15.68 -3.82
CA SER A 5 -3.23 15.15 -3.21
C SER A 5 -3.20 15.32 -1.69
N ASN A 6 -3.82 16.39 -1.17
CA ASN A 6 -3.94 16.61 0.26
C ASN A 6 -4.88 15.58 0.92
N ILE A 7 -5.98 15.23 0.26
CA ILE A 7 -6.92 14.22 0.79
C ILE A 7 -6.25 12.84 0.84
N VAL A 8 -5.51 12.46 -0.22
CA VAL A 8 -4.79 11.18 -0.26
C VAL A 8 -3.74 11.10 0.85
N ASN A 9 -2.98 12.18 1.10
CA ASN A 9 -2.00 12.23 2.17
C ASN A 9 -2.63 12.09 3.58
N VAL A 10 -3.72 12.80 3.85
CA VAL A 10 -4.42 12.71 5.14
C VAL A 10 -4.93 11.29 5.39
N ILE A 11 -5.45 10.63 4.35
CA ILE A 11 -5.91 9.25 4.45
C ILE A 11 -4.73 8.30 4.67
N ALA A 12 -3.64 8.48 3.93
CA ALA A 12 -2.43 7.66 4.07
C ALA A 12 -1.83 7.75 5.48
N GLU A 13 -1.71 8.95 6.05
CA GLU A 13 -1.21 9.15 7.42
C GLU A 13 -2.05 8.41 8.46
N ARG A 14 -3.39 8.46 8.34
CA ARG A 14 -4.30 7.76 9.27
C ARG A 14 -4.14 6.25 9.21
N TYR A 15 -4.02 5.69 8.00
CA TYR A 15 -3.82 4.24 7.85
C TYR A 15 -2.41 3.81 8.27
N ALA A 16 -1.39 4.62 7.99
CA ALA A 16 -0.03 4.35 8.45
C ALA A 16 0.05 4.30 9.98
N LEU A 17 -0.59 5.24 10.67
CA LEU A 17 -0.68 5.24 12.13
C LEU A 17 -1.41 4.00 12.65
N ALA A 18 -2.57 3.65 12.07
CA ALA A 18 -3.32 2.47 12.50
C ALA A 18 -2.54 1.16 12.31
N VAL A 19 -1.79 1.02 11.21
CA VAL A 19 -0.91 -0.13 10.97
C VAL A 19 0.23 -0.16 11.98
N TYR A 20 0.85 0.99 12.27
CA TYR A 20 1.91 1.10 13.26
C TYR A 20 1.42 0.72 14.67
N GLU A 21 0.28 1.27 15.11
CA GLU A 21 -0.31 0.99 16.42
C GLU A 21 -0.63 -0.50 16.57
N LEU A 22 -1.26 -1.11 15.57
CA LEU A 22 -1.56 -2.55 15.57
C LEU A 22 -0.29 -3.42 15.61
N ALA A 23 0.76 -2.99 14.90
CA ALA A 23 2.04 -3.69 14.85
C ALA A 23 2.80 -3.58 16.19
N ASP A 24 2.72 -2.44 16.86
CA ASP A 24 3.31 -2.20 18.18
C ASP A 24 2.58 -3.03 19.26
N GLU A 25 1.25 -2.99 19.27
CA GLU A 25 0.41 -3.83 20.14
C GLU A 25 0.74 -5.33 19.99
N GLY A 26 0.96 -5.77 18.74
CA GLY A 26 1.33 -7.14 18.42
C GLY A 26 2.81 -7.48 18.65
N ARG A 27 3.67 -6.50 18.94
CA ARG A 27 5.15 -6.62 18.96
C ARG A 27 5.73 -7.24 17.68
N ILE A 28 5.16 -6.89 16.53
CA ILE A 28 5.57 -7.38 15.20
C ILE A 28 6.11 -6.25 14.31
N LEU A 29 6.57 -5.15 14.90
CA LEU A 29 7.05 -3.98 14.15
C LEU A 29 8.15 -4.32 13.14
N ASP A 30 9.12 -5.16 13.52
CA ASP A 30 10.20 -5.57 12.61
C ASP A 30 9.67 -6.33 11.40
N ASN A 31 8.70 -7.23 11.61
CA ASN A 31 8.09 -8.00 10.51
C ASN A 31 7.32 -7.07 9.56
N ILE A 32 6.52 -6.16 10.11
CA ILE A 32 5.75 -5.20 9.31
C ILE A 32 6.68 -4.26 8.54
N ALA A 33 7.77 -3.79 9.15
CA ALA A 33 8.77 -2.98 8.47
C ALA A 33 9.44 -3.73 7.30
N GLN A 34 9.78 -5.00 7.51
CA GLN A 34 10.32 -5.85 6.45
C GLN A 34 9.31 -6.06 5.31
N ASP A 35 8.06 -6.33 5.63
CA ASP A 35 7.02 -6.57 4.62
C ASP A 35 6.69 -5.31 3.81
N LEU A 36 6.65 -4.13 4.46
CA LEU A 36 6.52 -2.85 3.76
C LEU A 36 7.72 -2.55 2.85
N THR A 37 8.93 -2.89 3.28
CA THR A 37 10.15 -2.73 2.46
C THR A 37 10.12 -3.65 1.24
N LYS A 38 9.65 -4.90 1.40
CA LYS A 38 9.46 -5.83 0.29
C LYS A 38 8.40 -5.31 -0.68
N LEU A 39 7.25 -4.83 -0.17
CA LEU A 39 6.19 -4.26 -0.99
C LEU A 39 6.70 -3.07 -1.80
N GLN A 40 7.47 -2.17 -1.19
CA GLN A 40 8.10 -1.06 -1.88
C GLN A 40 9.04 -1.54 -3.00
N SER A 41 9.86 -2.56 -2.72
CA SER A 41 10.78 -3.13 -3.72
C SER A 41 10.02 -3.72 -4.90
N LEU A 42 8.93 -4.47 -4.66
CA LEU A 42 8.07 -5.02 -5.72
C LEU A 42 7.44 -3.92 -6.60
N LEU A 43 7.06 -2.80 -6.01
CA LEU A 43 6.57 -1.63 -6.75
C LEU A 43 7.68 -0.97 -7.55
N ASP A 44 8.89 -0.88 -7.00
CA ASP A 44 10.04 -0.26 -7.68
C ASP A 44 10.58 -1.09 -8.83
N GLU A 45 10.47 -2.41 -8.75
CA GLU A 45 10.88 -3.34 -9.80
C GLU A 45 9.84 -3.50 -10.92
N SER A 46 8.57 -3.14 -10.69
CA SER A 46 7.48 -3.34 -11.65
C SER A 46 6.65 -2.08 -11.90
N GLU A 47 6.94 -1.42 -13.03
CA GLU A 47 6.14 -0.30 -13.51
C GLU A 47 4.70 -0.72 -13.85
N ASP A 48 4.51 -1.95 -14.36
CA ASP A 48 3.19 -2.51 -14.64
C ASP A 48 2.37 -2.64 -13.36
N LEU A 49 2.99 -3.04 -12.23
CA LEU A 49 2.31 -3.11 -10.95
C LEU A 49 1.90 -1.72 -10.46
N LYS A 50 2.77 -0.71 -10.60
CA LYS A 50 2.45 0.70 -10.29
C LYS A 50 1.26 1.21 -11.11
N ILE A 51 1.22 0.90 -12.41
CA ILE A 51 0.11 1.25 -13.30
C ILE A 51 -1.16 0.50 -12.87
N LEU A 52 -1.06 -0.79 -12.55
CA LEU A 52 -2.20 -1.60 -12.13
C LEU A 52 -2.88 -1.03 -10.87
N ILE A 53 -2.10 -0.71 -9.83
CA ILE A 53 -2.66 -0.22 -8.56
C ILE A 53 -3.26 1.18 -8.70
N SER A 54 -2.66 2.05 -9.51
CA SER A 54 -3.09 3.44 -9.68
C SER A 54 -4.22 3.60 -10.71
N SER A 55 -4.43 2.62 -11.59
CA SER A 55 -5.40 2.73 -12.69
C SER A 55 -6.85 2.81 -12.18
N PRO A 56 -7.59 3.89 -12.46
CA PRO A 56 -9.01 3.99 -12.10
C PRO A 56 -9.91 3.11 -12.99
N LEU A 57 -9.37 2.57 -14.08
CA LEU A 57 -10.11 1.76 -15.05
C LEU A 57 -10.19 0.27 -14.68
N ILE A 58 -9.36 -0.16 -13.74
CA ILE A 58 -9.31 -1.55 -13.29
C ILE A 58 -10.16 -1.68 -12.04
N ASP A 59 -11.10 -2.60 -12.10
CA ASP A 59 -11.98 -2.94 -11.00
C ASP A 59 -11.18 -3.33 -9.74
N THR A 60 -11.63 -2.87 -8.57
CA THR A 60 -10.95 -3.10 -7.29
C THR A 60 -10.83 -4.58 -6.96
N ASP A 61 -11.80 -5.42 -7.31
CA ASP A 61 -11.74 -6.88 -7.08
C ASP A 61 -10.66 -7.52 -7.95
N LYS A 62 -10.47 -7.03 -9.17
CA LYS A 62 -9.38 -7.49 -10.05
C LYS A 62 -8.01 -7.07 -9.53
N LYS A 63 -7.89 -5.84 -9.01
CA LYS A 63 -6.65 -5.38 -8.35
C LYS A 63 -6.32 -6.24 -7.15
N LYS A 64 -7.32 -6.54 -6.31
CA LYS A 64 -7.16 -7.42 -5.15
C LYS A 64 -6.64 -8.80 -5.56
N LEU A 65 -7.29 -9.44 -6.54
CA LEU A 65 -6.87 -10.76 -7.02
C LEU A 65 -5.44 -10.76 -7.60
N ALA A 66 -5.06 -9.67 -8.26
CA ALA A 66 -3.71 -9.54 -8.79
C ALA A 66 -2.66 -9.40 -7.68
N ILE A 67 -2.94 -8.60 -6.65
CA ILE A 67 -2.05 -8.45 -5.48
C ILE A 67 -1.93 -9.79 -4.72
N GLU A 68 -3.04 -10.51 -4.52
CA GLU A 68 -3.05 -11.84 -3.87
C GLU A 68 -2.20 -12.88 -4.59
N LYS A 69 -1.97 -12.73 -5.91
CA LYS A 69 -1.13 -13.65 -6.68
C LYS A 69 0.36 -13.30 -6.64
N ILE A 70 0.71 -12.07 -6.25
CA ILE A 70 2.09 -11.59 -6.19
C ILE A 70 2.70 -11.86 -4.81
N MET A 71 1.86 -11.85 -3.76
CA MET A 71 2.25 -12.12 -2.38
C MET A 71 2.35 -13.61 -2.05
#